data_AF-A0A0F9EC37-F1
#
_entry.id   AF-A0A0F9EC37-F1
#
_cell.length_a   1.000
_cell.length_b   1.000
_cell.length_c   1.000
_cell.angle_alpha   90.00
_cell.angle_beta   90.00
_cell.angle_gamma   90.00
#
_symmetry.space_group_name_H-M   'P 1'
#
loop_
_entity.id
_entity.type
_entity.pdbx_description
1 polymer ?
#
loop_
_entity_poly.entity_id
_entity_poly.type
_entity_poly.pdbx_seq_one_letter_code
_entity_poly.pdbx_strand_id
1 'polypeptide(L)'
;MSIVVNRMTLTPLFNRDLARYDIAHFWHDPDLSAVADVDPIYWKETSGVFSAMTLTEKGVKDAEIAAANADRDRHIAKRRIDDERVLRAFAEIVMDEINILRGQHGLAARTLSQLVTAIKGKIDAAQ
;
A
#
# COMPACT_ATOMS: atom_id res chain seq x y z
N MET A 1 23.62 8.47 23.22
CA MET A 1 22.83 7.84 22.15
C MET A 1 22.61 8.90 21.10
N SER A 2 23.22 8.77 19.94
CA SER A 2 23.12 9.78 18.89
C SER A 2 21.83 9.62 18.09
N ILE A 3 21.29 10.73 17.61
CA ILE A 3 20.05 10.83 16.85
C ILE A 3 20.35 11.58 15.56
N VAL A 4 19.89 11.05 14.43
CA VAL A 4 19.87 11.81 13.18
C VAL A 4 18.43 11.99 12.72
N VAL A 5 18.12 13.15 12.14
CA VAL A 5 16.79 13.44 11.60
C VAL A 5 16.91 13.75 10.12
N ASN A 6 16.14 13.06 9.29
CA ASN A 6 16.11 13.35 7.86
C ASN A 6 15.50 14.73 7.59
N ARG A 7 16.19 15.60 6.84
CA ARG A 7 15.74 16.98 6.58
C ARG A 7 14.45 17.06 5.75
N MET A 8 14.15 16.06 4.93
CA MET A 8 12.96 16.03 4.07
C MET A 8 11.76 15.41 4.79
N THR A 9 11.97 14.32 5.51
CA THR A 9 10.87 13.54 6.11
C THR A 9 10.67 13.81 7.60
N LEU A 10 11.60 14.55 8.23
CA LEU A 10 11.65 14.83 9.68
C LEU A 10 11.59 13.56 10.55
N THR A 11 11.94 12.41 9.99
CA THR A 11 11.90 11.14 10.69
C THR A 11 13.17 10.96 11.54
N PRO A 12 13.05 10.76 12.87
CA PRO A 12 14.20 10.50 13.72
C PRO A 12 14.69 9.06 13.56
N LEU A 13 16.02 8.90 13.56
CA LEU A 13 16.69 7.61 13.59
C LEU A 13 17.61 7.59 14.82
N PHE A 14 17.30 6.68 15.75
CA PHE A 14 18.00 6.60 17.02
C PHE A 14 19.16 5.59 17.00
N ASN A 15 20.23 5.89 17.75
CA ASN A 15 21.40 5.04 17.97
C ASN A 15 22.14 4.69 16.67
N ARG A 16 22.62 5.72 15.96
CA ARG A 16 23.29 5.58 14.66
C ARG A 16 24.72 6.10 14.67
N ASP A 17 25.54 5.48 13.84
CA ASP A 17 26.87 5.96 13.47
C ASP A 17 26.73 7.17 12.54
N LEU A 18 27.06 8.36 13.07
CA LEU A 18 26.91 9.65 12.38
C LEU A 18 27.70 9.70 11.05
N ALA A 19 28.80 8.95 10.94
CA ALA A 19 29.67 8.96 9.75
C ALA A 19 28.97 8.43 8.49
N ARG A 20 27.84 7.71 8.63
CA ARG A 20 27.07 7.15 7.52
C ARG A 20 26.05 8.13 6.93
N TYR A 21 25.78 9.24 7.60
CA TYR A 21 24.69 10.15 7.26
C TYR A 21 25.25 11.51 6.84
N ASP A 22 25.00 11.88 5.60
CA ASP A 22 25.44 13.16 5.05
C ASP A 22 24.71 14.33 5.71
N ILE A 23 25.47 15.31 6.21
CA ILE A 23 24.97 16.53 6.86
C ILE A 23 24.07 17.38 5.94
N ALA A 24 24.21 17.24 4.62
CA ALA A 24 23.36 17.93 3.65
C ALA A 24 21.92 17.39 3.67
N HIS A 25 21.73 16.13 4.08
CA HIS A 25 20.44 15.43 4.08
C HIS A 25 19.91 15.14 5.48
N PHE A 26 20.77 15.22 6.50
CA PHE A 26 20.43 14.89 7.88
C PHE A 26 20.87 15.99 8.86
N TRP A 27 20.05 16.21 9.88
CA TRP A 27 20.46 16.89 11.10
C TRP A 27 21.15 15.88 12.01
N HIS A 28 22.34 16.21 12.51
CA HIS A 28 23.09 15.39 13.45
C HIS A 28 22.85 15.92 14.86
N ASP A 29 22.39 15.04 15.76
CA ASP A 29 22.06 15.34 17.14
C ASP A 29 21.30 16.68 17.34
N PRO A 30 20.18 16.91 16.60
CA PRO A 30 19.38 18.12 16.80
C PRO A 30 18.73 18.14 18.19
N ASP A 31 18.45 19.34 18.70
CA ASP A 31 17.62 19.48 19.89
C ASP A 31 16.15 19.13 19.56
N LEU A 32 15.67 18.06 20.19
CA LEU A 32 14.30 17.53 20.04
C LEU A 32 13.49 17.67 21.31
N SER A 33 14.00 18.40 22.32
CA SER A 33 13.34 18.55 23.63
C SER A 33 11.92 19.10 23.52
N ALA A 34 11.68 20.02 22.57
CA ALA A 34 10.36 20.63 22.32
C ALA A 34 9.33 19.67 21.69
N VAL A 35 9.76 18.51 21.19
CA VAL A 35 8.92 17.54 20.46
C VAL A 35 9.04 16.11 20.99
N ALA A 36 9.62 15.92 22.17
CA ALA A 36 9.91 14.60 22.74
C ALA A 36 8.68 13.68 22.85
N ASP A 37 7.52 14.26 23.16
CA ASP A 37 6.25 13.54 23.33
C ASP A 37 5.27 13.71 22.15
N VAL A 38 5.76 14.22 21.02
CA VAL A 38 4.95 14.48 19.82
C VAL A 38 5.33 13.46 18.75
N ASP A 39 4.33 12.88 18.08
CA ASP A 39 4.59 12.01 16.93
C ASP A 39 5.35 12.77 15.83
N PRO A 40 6.45 12.21 15.28
CA PRO A 40 7.22 12.81 14.18
C PRO A 40 6.39 13.31 12.99
N ILE A 41 5.23 12.71 12.74
CA ILE A 41 4.32 13.15 11.68
C ILE A 41 3.78 14.57 11.88
N TYR A 42 3.76 15.06 13.12
CA TYR A 42 3.32 16.40 13.51
C TYR A 42 4.47 17.31 13.92
N TRP A 43 5.70 16.99 13.53
CA TRP A 43 6.85 17.87 13.72
C TRP A 43 6.89 18.90 12.61
N LYS A 44 7.36 20.10 12.96
CA LYS A 44 7.79 21.09 11.99
C LYS A 44 9.18 21.60 12.36
N GLU A 45 9.95 21.87 11.33
CA GLU A 45 11.30 22.41 11.46
C GLU A 45 11.31 23.84 10.91
N THR A 46 11.91 24.77 11.65
CA THR A 46 12.10 26.15 11.20
C THR A 46 13.50 26.62 11.58
N SER A 47 14.36 26.84 10.58
CA SER A 47 15.73 27.31 10.76
C SER A 47 16.58 26.44 11.70
N GLY A 48 16.42 25.12 11.65
CA GLY A 48 17.08 24.12 12.48
C GLY A 48 16.40 23.84 13.81
N VAL A 49 15.28 24.52 14.13
CA VAL A 49 14.56 24.34 15.39
C VAL A 49 13.33 23.47 15.16
N PHE A 50 13.22 22.40 15.94
CA PHE A 50 12.07 21.49 15.93
C PHE A 50 10.98 21.99 16.87
N SER A 51 9.74 21.99 16.40
CA SER A 51 8.57 22.33 17.22
C SER A 51 7.37 21.49 16.82
N ALA A 52 6.39 21.42 17.72
CA ALA A 52 5.12 20.76 17.42
C ALA A 52 4.29 21.62 16.46
N MET A 53 3.64 20.99 15.50
CA MET A 53 2.58 21.63 14.72
C MET A 53 1.46 22.14 15.65
N THR A 54 0.95 23.32 15.33
CA THR A 54 -0.27 23.90 15.91
C THR A 54 -1.49 23.04 15.56
N LEU A 55 -2.60 23.23 16.26
CA LEU A 55 -3.84 22.49 15.99
C LEU A 55 -4.32 22.63 14.54
N THR A 56 -4.19 23.84 13.96
CA THR A 56 -4.55 24.08 12.56
C THR A 56 -3.63 23.33 11.60
N GLU A 57 -2.32 23.36 11.83
CA GLU A 57 -1.34 22.63 11.01
C GLU A 57 -1.57 21.11 11.09
N LYS A 58 -1.86 20.58 12.29
CA LYS A 58 -2.23 19.16 12.47
C LYS A 58 -3.49 18.80 11.68
N GLY A 59 -4.52 19.63 11.72
CA GLY A 59 -5.75 19.40 10.95
C GLY A 59 -5.53 19.37 9.43
N VAL A 60 -4.64 20.22 8.92
CA VAL A 60 -4.22 20.15 7.50
C VAL A 60 -3.47 18.85 7.22
N LYS A 61 -2.53 18.48 8.10
CA LYS A 61 -1.73 17.26 7.95
C LYS A 61 -2.59 15.99 7.95
N ASP A 62 -3.57 15.92 8.85
CA ASP A 62 -4.52 14.82 8.94
C ASP A 62 -5.38 14.72 7.68
N ALA A 63 -5.82 15.85 7.14
CA ALA A 63 -6.57 15.89 5.88
C ALA A 63 -5.72 15.39 4.69
N GLU A 64 -4.44 15.75 4.63
CA GLU A 64 -3.50 15.23 3.62
C GLU A 64 -3.33 13.71 3.73
N ILE A 65 -3.15 13.19 4.95
CA ILE A 65 -2.99 11.76 5.20
C ILE A 65 -4.28 11.00 4.82
N ALA A 66 -5.44 11.53 5.21
CA ALA A 66 -6.74 10.95 4.86
C ALA A 66 -6.95 10.92 3.34
N ALA A 67 -6.60 12.00 2.63
CA ALA A 67 -6.70 12.06 1.17
C ALA A 67 -5.76 11.04 0.50
N ALA A 68 -4.51 10.94 0.94
CA ALA A 68 -3.54 9.97 0.40
C ALA A 68 -4.00 8.52 0.62
N ASN A 69 -4.56 8.22 1.79
CA ASN A 69 -5.12 6.90 2.09
C ASN A 69 -6.35 6.59 1.20
N ALA A 70 -7.25 7.56 1.01
CA ALA A 70 -8.41 7.38 0.15
C ALA A 70 -8.02 7.10 -1.31
N ASP A 71 -7.01 7.80 -1.83
CA ASP A 71 -6.51 7.56 -3.19
C ASP A 71 -5.82 6.21 -3.33
N ARG A 72 -5.02 5.81 -2.33
CA ARG A 72 -4.44 4.45 -2.30
C ARG A 72 -5.52 3.38 -2.34
N ASP A 73 -6.56 3.52 -1.53
CA ASP A 73 -7.64 2.54 -1.45
C ASP A 73 -8.43 2.46 -2.76
N ARG A 74 -8.67 3.60 -3.43
CA ARG A 74 -9.24 3.64 -4.79
C ARG A 74 -8.37 2.91 -5.81
N HIS A 75 -7.04 3.12 -5.77
CA HIS A 75 -6.12 2.43 -6.67
C HIS A 75 -6.10 0.92 -6.44
N ILE A 76 -6.12 0.47 -5.18
CA ILE A 76 -6.20 -0.95 -4.84
C ILE A 76 -7.53 -1.55 -5.32
N ALA A 77 -8.65 -0.86 -5.08
CA ALA A 77 -9.96 -1.30 -5.54
C ALA A 77 -10.02 -1.43 -7.07
N LYS A 78 -9.49 -0.44 -7.79
CA LYS A 78 -9.40 -0.48 -9.26
C LYS A 78 -8.60 -1.69 -9.75
N ARG A 79 -7.41 -1.93 -9.17
CA ARG A 79 -6.59 -3.09 -9.54
C ARG A 79 -7.31 -4.42 -9.31
N ARG A 80 -7.99 -4.57 -8.17
CA ARG A 80 -8.78 -5.78 -7.88
C ARG A 80 -9.88 -6.03 -8.91
N ILE A 81 -10.59 -4.98 -9.34
CA ILE A 81 -11.63 -5.07 -10.37
C ILE A 81 -11.01 -5.45 -11.73
N ASP A 82 -9.88 -4.83 -12.09
CA ASP A 82 -9.18 -5.13 -13.33
C ASP A 82 -8.67 -6.58 -13.33
N ASP A 83 -8.10 -7.06 -12.22
CA ASP A 83 -7.66 -8.45 -12.05
C ASP A 83 -8.84 -9.43 -12.14
N GLU A 84 -9.98 -9.13 -11.51
CA GLU A 84 -11.18 -9.96 -11.60
C GLU A 84 -11.71 -10.06 -13.03
N ARG A 85 -11.71 -8.94 -13.78
CA ARG A 85 -12.10 -8.92 -15.19
C ARG A 85 -11.15 -9.75 -16.05
N VAL A 86 -9.84 -9.66 -15.82
CA VAL A 86 -8.83 -10.45 -16.54
C VAL A 86 -9.00 -11.94 -16.24
N LEU A 87 -9.18 -12.31 -14.97
CA LEU A 87 -9.41 -13.70 -14.57
C LEU A 87 -10.70 -14.27 -15.17
N ARG A 88 -11.75 -13.47 -15.23
CA ARG A 88 -13.00 -13.86 -15.87
C ARG A 88 -12.81 -14.07 -17.38
N ALA A 89 -12.18 -13.13 -18.07
CA ALA A 89 -11.91 -13.25 -19.50
C ALA A 89 -11.03 -14.48 -19.79
N PHE A 90 -10.01 -14.74 -18.96
CA PHE A 90 -9.18 -15.94 -19.06
C PHE A 90 -10.01 -17.22 -18.89
N ALA A 91 -10.90 -17.28 -17.89
CA ALA A 91 -11.77 -18.43 -17.67
C ALA A 91 -12.74 -18.67 -18.84
N GLU A 92 -13.27 -17.60 -19.44
CA GLU A 92 -14.14 -17.68 -20.63
C GLU A 92 -13.36 -18.23 -21.84
N ILE A 93 -12.15 -17.70 -22.13
CA ILE A 93 -11.29 -18.18 -23.22
C ILE A 93 -10.93 -19.65 -23.04
N VAL A 94 -10.48 -20.06 -21.84
CA VAL A 94 -10.12 -21.47 -21.58
C VAL A 94 -11.33 -22.38 -21.73
N MET A 95 -12.52 -21.93 -21.34
CA MET A 95 -13.74 -22.70 -21.52
C MET A 95 -14.10 -22.88 -23.00
N ASP A 96 -13.93 -21.84 -23.82
CA ASP A 96 -14.16 -21.92 -25.26
C ASP A 96 -13.22 -22.96 -25.90
N GLU A 97 -11.92 -22.91 -25.58
CA GLU A 97 -10.94 -23.90 -26.04
C GLU A 97 -11.31 -25.33 -25.62
N ILE A 98 -11.72 -25.52 -24.36
CA ILE A 98 -12.18 -26.83 -23.86
C ILE A 98 -13.45 -27.28 -24.60
N ASN A 99 -14.37 -26.37 -24.89
CA ASN A 99 -15.62 -26.71 -25.58
C ASN A 99 -15.38 -27.10 -27.04
N ILE A 100 -14.38 -26.50 -27.70
CA ILE A 100 -13.92 -26.92 -29.03
C ILE A 100 -13.42 -28.37 -28.96
N LEU A 101 -12.53 -28.69 -28.01
CA LEU A 101 -12.03 -30.06 -27.81
C LEU A 101 -13.17 -31.03 -27.49
N ARG A 102 -14.11 -30.65 -26.62
CA ARG A 102 -15.29 -31.46 -26.30
C ARG A 102 -16.12 -31.76 -27.54
N GLY A 103 -16.36 -30.76 -28.40
CA GLY A 103 -17.05 -30.92 -29.67
C GLY A 103 -16.33 -31.90 -30.60
N GLN A 104 -15.00 -31.82 -30.71
CA GLN A 104 -14.18 -32.77 -31.49
C GLN A 104 -14.29 -34.21 -30.97
N HIS A 105 -14.55 -34.39 -29.68
CA HIS A 105 -14.76 -35.69 -29.04
C HIS A 105 -16.25 -36.09 -28.89
N GLY A 106 -17.19 -35.38 -29.54
CA GLY A 106 -18.62 -35.69 -29.48
C GLY A 106 -19.28 -35.43 -28.11
N LEU A 107 -18.62 -34.66 -27.25
CA LEU A 107 -19.12 -34.29 -25.93
C LEU A 107 -19.84 -32.93 -26.01
N ALA A 108 -20.94 -32.80 -25.25
CA ALA A 108 -21.67 -31.53 -25.16
C ALA A 108 -20.81 -30.41 -24.55
N ALA A 109 -20.94 -29.18 -25.07
CA ALA A 109 -20.29 -28.01 -24.50
C ALA A 109 -20.71 -27.78 -23.03
N ARG A 110 -19.78 -27.29 -22.22
CA ARG A 110 -20.02 -26.88 -20.83
C ARG A 110 -20.34 -25.39 -20.76
N THR A 111 -21.15 -25.03 -19.77
CA THR A 111 -21.52 -23.64 -19.50
C THR A 111 -20.67 -23.05 -18.37
N LEU A 112 -20.62 -21.71 -18.30
CA LEU A 112 -19.96 -20.98 -17.21
C LEU A 112 -20.51 -21.39 -15.83
N SER A 113 -21.82 -21.59 -15.70
CA SER A 113 -22.42 -22.03 -14.44
C SER A 113 -21.88 -23.39 -14.00
N GLN A 114 -21.69 -24.33 -14.94
CA GLN A 114 -21.14 -25.65 -14.61
C GLN A 114 -19.67 -25.57 -14.20
N LEU A 115 -18.89 -24.68 -14.83
CA LEU A 115 -17.51 -24.42 -14.44
C LEU A 115 -17.42 -23.84 -13.02
N VAL A 116 -18.25 -22.85 -12.70
CA VAL A 116 -18.30 -22.24 -11.36
C VAL A 116 -18.64 -23.28 -10.30
N THR A 117 -19.65 -24.12 -10.54
CA THR A 117 -20.01 -25.20 -9.61
C THR A 117 -18.85 -26.18 -9.41
N ALA A 118 -18.14 -26.55 -10.49
CA ALA A 118 -17.00 -27.47 -10.40
C ALA A 118 -15.81 -26.86 -9.64
N ILE A 119 -15.51 -25.57 -9.83
CA ILE A 119 -14.46 -24.86 -9.09
C ILE A 119 -14.79 -24.80 -7.60
N LYS A 120 -16.02 -24.40 -7.25
CA LYS A 120 -16.47 -24.37 -5.84
C LYS A 120 -16.32 -25.73 -5.17
N GLY A 121 -16.82 -26.79 -5.82
CA GLY A 121 -16.68 -28.15 -5.31
C GLY A 121 -15.22 -28.61 -5.15
N LYS A 122 -14.27 -28.07 -5.92
CA LYS A 122 -12.83 -28.36 -5.76
C LYS A 122 -12.20 -27.58 -4.59
N ILE A 123 -12.60 -26.33 -4.39
CA ILE A 123 -12.14 -25.52 -3.25
C ILE A 123 -12.63 -26.14 -1.94
N ASP A 124 -13.93 -26.47 -1.87
CA ASP A 124 -14.55 -27.05 -0.68
C ASP A 124 -13.95 -28.42 -0.33
N ALA A 125 -13.48 -29.18 -1.33
CA ALA A 125 -12.81 -30.47 -1.13
C ALA A 125 -11.31 -30.37 -0.80
N ALA A 126 -10.71 -29.19 -0.92
CA ALA A 126 -9.30 -28.94 -0.62
C ALA A 126 -9.09 -28.34 0.79
N GLN A 127 -10.18 -27.97 1.48
CA GLN A 127 -10.21 -27.57 2.88
C GLN A 127 -10.49 -28.78 3.79
#